data_AF-A0A952J881-F1
#
_entry.id   AF-A0A952J881-F1
#
_cell.length_a   1.000
_cell.length_b   1.000
_cell.length_c   1.000
_cell.angle_alpha   90.00
_cell.angle_beta   90.00
_cell.angle_gamma   90.00
#
_symmetry.space_group_name_H-M   'P 1'
#
loop_
_entity.id
_entity.type
_entity.pdbx_description
1 polymer ?
#
loop_
_entity_poly.entity_id
_entity_poly.type
_entity_poly.pdbx_seq_one_letter_code
_entity_poly.pdbx_strand_id
1 'polypeptide(L)'
;MVKLNLNRIFKARGIEQPYRFLVKGGFVSFTAHKYKNGKVEQMRLDHIEQLCVLLNCTPNDIFEWTPNDLLDDRNDHPLQKIRRQEKKIEIGKLLSKMPLQKLEEIERMLQSVA
;
A
#
# COMPACT_ATOMS: atom_id res chain seq x y z
N MET A 1 10.01 10.67 -10.44
CA MET A 1 9.98 9.23 -10.70
C MET A 1 8.78 8.55 -10.04
N VAL A 2 8.04 7.76 -10.83
CA VAL A 2 7.06 6.78 -10.32
C VAL A 2 7.81 5.53 -9.90
N LYS A 3 7.46 4.95 -8.74
CA LYS A 3 8.05 3.70 -8.25
C LYS A 3 7.02 2.86 -7.50
N LEU A 4 7.27 1.56 -7.45
CA LEU A 4 6.44 0.63 -6.69
C LEU A 4 6.67 0.80 -5.18
N ASN A 5 5.60 0.97 -4.41
CA ASN A 5 5.64 0.96 -2.95
C ASN A 5 4.52 0.10 -2.35
N LEU A 6 4.80 -1.19 -2.16
CA LEU A 6 3.89 -2.13 -1.51
C LEU A 6 3.99 -2.12 0.02
N ASN A 7 5.07 -1.56 0.59
CA ASN A 7 5.31 -1.58 2.04
C ASN A 7 4.18 -0.91 2.83
N ARG A 8 3.61 0.16 2.27
CA ARG A 8 2.44 0.84 2.86
C ARG A 8 1.22 -0.09 2.92
N ILE A 9 0.95 -0.81 1.84
CA ILE A 9 -0.19 -1.72 1.75
C ILE A 9 -0.01 -2.90 2.69
N PHE A 10 1.19 -3.49 2.75
CA PHE A 10 1.49 -4.57 3.69
C PHE A 10 1.24 -4.15 5.14
N LYS A 11 1.73 -2.96 5.54
CA LYS A 11 1.48 -2.42 6.89
C LYS A 11 -0.01 -2.18 7.15
N ALA A 12 -0.72 -1.55 6.22
CA ALA A 12 -2.15 -1.26 6.36
C ALA A 12 -3.00 -2.53 6.48
N ARG A 13 -2.56 -3.64 5.87
CA ARG A 13 -3.23 -4.94 5.89
C ARG A 13 -2.72 -5.90 6.98
N GLY A 14 -1.80 -5.47 7.85
CA GLY A 14 -1.22 -6.34 8.88
C GLY A 14 -0.39 -7.52 8.31
N ILE A 15 0.17 -7.38 7.10
CA ILE A 15 0.99 -8.40 6.47
C ILE A 15 2.43 -8.28 7.00
N GLU A 16 2.76 -9.11 7.99
CA GLU A 16 4.08 -9.10 8.65
C GLU A 16 5.19 -9.76 7.84
N GLN A 17 4.83 -10.70 6.96
CA GLN A 17 5.78 -11.48 6.15
C GLN A 17 5.54 -11.26 4.64
N PRO A 18 5.82 -10.06 4.09
CA PRO A 18 5.51 -9.71 2.71
C PRO A 18 6.06 -10.67 1.65
N TYR A 19 7.30 -11.13 1.81
CA TYR A 19 7.91 -12.07 0.85
C TYR A 19 7.11 -13.38 0.79
N ARG A 20 6.82 -13.97 1.97
CA ARG A 20 6.05 -15.23 2.04
C ARG A 20 4.63 -15.03 1.51
N PHE A 21 4.01 -13.88 1.80
CA PHE A 21 2.70 -13.52 1.30
C PHE A 21 2.67 -13.47 -0.23
N LEU A 22 3.63 -12.79 -0.86
CA LEU A 22 3.75 -12.71 -2.32
C LEU A 22 4.03 -14.08 -2.96
N VAL A 23 4.90 -14.89 -2.37
CA VAL A 23 5.18 -16.25 -2.89
C VAL A 23 3.93 -17.14 -2.82
N LYS A 24 3.18 -17.10 -1.71
CA LYS A 24 1.89 -17.79 -1.60
C LYS A 24 0.85 -17.26 -2.59
N GLY A 25 0.93 -15.98 -2.95
CA GLY A 25 0.10 -15.34 -3.97
C GLY A 25 0.50 -15.67 -5.42
N GLY A 26 1.50 -16.53 -5.64
CA GLY A 26 1.88 -17.03 -6.97
C GLY A 26 3.08 -16.33 -7.60
N PHE A 27 3.72 -15.38 -6.92
CA PHE A 27 4.94 -14.75 -7.45
C PHE A 27 6.17 -15.62 -7.20
N VAL A 28 7.01 -15.80 -8.23
CA VAL A 28 8.32 -16.45 -8.07
C VAL A 28 9.21 -15.67 -7.10
N SER A 29 10.11 -16.38 -6.41
CA SER A 29 10.99 -15.83 -5.36
C SER A 29 11.68 -14.52 -5.76
N PHE A 30 12.30 -14.48 -6.95
CA PHE A 30 13.00 -13.29 -7.44
C PHE A 30 12.07 -12.07 -7.56
N THR A 31 10.89 -12.27 -8.16
CA THR A 31 9.86 -11.24 -8.34
C THR A 31 9.32 -10.77 -6.99
N ALA A 32 8.99 -11.70 -6.09
CA ALA A 32 8.53 -11.39 -4.74
C ALA A 32 9.56 -10.55 -3.96
N HIS A 33 10.85 -10.88 -4.09
CA HIS A 33 11.93 -10.11 -3.48
C HIS A 33 12.05 -8.68 -4.06
N LYS A 34 11.97 -8.54 -5.39
CA LYS A 34 11.98 -7.24 -6.06
C LYS A 34 10.78 -6.38 -5.65
N TYR A 35 9.59 -6.97 -5.57
CA TYR A 35 8.33 -6.28 -5.28
C TYR A 35 8.25 -5.83 -3.83
N LYS A 36 8.63 -6.69 -2.88
CA LYS A 36 8.74 -6.32 -1.47
C LYS A 36 9.63 -5.09 -1.27
N ASN A 37 10.77 -5.06 -1.97
CA ASN A 37 11.78 -4.03 -1.78
C ASN A 37 11.55 -2.79 -2.67
N GLY A 38 10.52 -2.77 -3.51
CA GLY A 38 10.27 -1.68 -4.47
C GLY A 38 11.37 -1.51 -5.53
N LYS A 39 12.24 -2.50 -5.72
CA LYS A 39 13.40 -2.46 -6.63
C LYS A 39 13.01 -2.93 -8.02
N VAL A 40 12.00 -2.31 -8.62
CA VAL A 40 11.40 -2.71 -9.90
C VAL A 40 11.57 -1.59 -10.91
N GLU A 41 12.24 -1.89 -12.01
CA GLU A 41 12.39 -0.96 -13.15
C GLU A 41 11.32 -1.19 -14.21
N GLN A 42 10.91 -2.45 -14.39
CA GLN A 42 9.89 -2.87 -15.34
C GLN A 42 8.94 -3.83 -14.65
N MET A 43 7.64 -3.63 -14.87
CA MET A 43 6.59 -4.47 -14.34
C MET A 43 5.65 -4.88 -15.45
N ARG A 44 5.32 -6.17 -15.50
CA ARG A 44 4.32 -6.69 -16.43
C ARG A 44 2.91 -6.30 -15.96
N LEU A 45 2.00 -6.06 -16.89
CA LEU A 45 0.62 -5.63 -16.57
C LEU A 45 -0.16 -6.71 -15.80
N ASP A 46 0.04 -7.99 -16.13
CA ASP A 46 -0.56 -9.12 -15.42
C ASP A 46 -0.13 -9.17 -13.95
N HIS A 47 1.11 -8.80 -13.65
CA HIS A 47 1.57 -8.70 -12.26
C HIS A 47 0.95 -7.52 -11.51
N ILE A 48 0.66 -6.40 -12.20
CA ILE A 48 -0.07 -5.27 -11.59
C ILE A 48 -1.47 -5.73 -11.20
N GLU A 49 -2.19 -6.38 -12.13
CA GLU A 49 -3.52 -6.92 -11.88
C GLU A 49 -3.50 -7.95 -10.75
N GLN A 50 -2.58 -8.93 -10.79
CA GLN A 50 -2.46 -9.95 -9.76
C GLN A 50 -2.18 -9.34 -8.38
N LEU A 51 -1.31 -8.33 -8.28
CA LEU A 51 -1.09 -7.59 -7.04
C LEU A 51 -2.38 -6.90 -6.57
N CYS A 52 -3.11 -6.25 -7.48
CA CYS A 52 -4.34 -5.53 -7.16
C CYS A 52 -5.43 -6.48 -6.65
N VAL A 53 -5.59 -7.65 -7.27
CA VAL A 53 -6.51 -8.71 -6.80
C VAL A 53 -6.07 -9.26 -5.45
N LEU A 54 -4.80 -9.65 -5.31
CA LEU A 54 -4.26 -10.24 -4.08
C LEU A 54 -4.32 -9.27 -2.89
N LEU A 55 -4.09 -7.98 -3.14
CA LEU A 55 -4.06 -6.94 -2.12
C LEU A 55 -5.33 -6.09 -2.11
N ASN A 56 -6.40 -6.51 -2.80
CA ASN A 56 -7.67 -5.80 -2.97
C ASN A 56 -7.49 -4.27 -2.92
N CYS A 57 -6.82 -3.75 -3.96
CA CYS A 57 -6.45 -2.35 -4.14
C CYS A 57 -6.44 -1.98 -5.63
N THR A 58 -6.18 -0.72 -5.97
CA THR A 58 -6.07 -0.26 -7.36
C THR A 58 -4.61 -0.09 -7.81
N PRO A 59 -4.33 0.02 -9.12
CA PRO A 59 -2.97 0.32 -9.59
C PRO A 59 -2.38 1.61 -8.99
N ASN A 60 -3.21 2.63 -8.74
CA ASN A 60 -2.76 3.87 -8.10
C ASN A 60 -2.37 3.71 -6.62
N ASP A 61 -2.75 2.61 -5.98
CA ASP A 61 -2.41 2.34 -4.59
C ASP A 61 -1.02 1.72 -4.43
N ILE A 62 -0.56 0.98 -5.44
CA ILE A 62 0.72 0.26 -5.43
C ILE A 62 1.90 1.14 -5.88
N PHE A 63 1.63 2.25 -6.58
CA PHE A 63 2.64 3.19 -7.04
C PHE A 63 2.68 4.46 -6.20
N GLU A 64 3.87 5.05 -6.12
CA GLU A 64 4.08 6.39 -5.59
C GLU A 64 4.92 7.23 -6.56
N TRP A 65 4.67 8.53 -6.55
CA TRP A 65 5.42 9.48 -7.36
C TRP A 65 6.14 10.50 -6.48
N THR A 66 7.40 10.75 -6.81
CA THR A 66 8.20 11.85 -6.28
C THR A 66 8.77 12.60 -7.49
N PRO A 67 8.60 13.92 -7.62
CA PRO A 67 9.15 14.67 -8.75
C PRO A 67 10.69 14.55 -8.79
N ASN A 68 11.28 14.52 -9.99
CA ASN A 68 12.74 14.45 -10.15
C ASN A 68 13.39 15.84 -10.02
N ASP A 69 12.65 16.87 -10.43
CA ASP A 69 13.02 18.28 -10.37
C ASP A 69 11.90 19.07 -9.69
N LEU A 70 12.24 20.19 -9.05
CA LEU A 70 11.27 21.14 -8.49
C LEU A 70 10.33 21.70 -9.56
N LEU A 71 10.79 21.82 -10.81
CA LEU A 71 9.96 22.27 -11.94
C LEU A 71 8.83 21.30 -12.28
N ASP A 72 9.04 20.00 -12.04
CA ASP A 72 8.01 18.97 -12.20
C ASP A 72 7.02 18.97 -11.04
N ASP A 73 7.37 19.57 -9.91
CA ASP A 73 6.58 19.59 -8.68
C ASP A 73 5.49 20.67 -8.69
N ARG A 74 4.61 20.60 -9.68
CA ARG A 74 3.47 21.51 -9.80
C ARG A 74 2.24 20.95 -9.11
N ASN A 75 1.54 21.78 -8.35
CA ASN A 75 0.37 21.38 -7.56
C ASN A 75 -0.83 20.92 -8.42
N ASP A 76 -0.92 21.40 -9.65
CA ASP A 76 -1.96 21.05 -10.62
C ASP A 76 -1.64 19.75 -11.39
N HIS A 77 -0.46 19.18 -11.21
CA HIS A 77 -0.06 17.98 -11.94
C HIS A 77 -0.84 16.72 -11.48
N PRO A 78 -1.42 15.91 -12.39
CA PRO A 78 -2.23 14.75 -12.00
C PRO A 78 -1.51 13.70 -11.13
N LEU A 79 -0.19 13.56 -11.27
CA LEU A 79 0.60 12.61 -10.45
C LEU A 79 0.68 13.01 -8.97
N GLN A 80 0.31 14.24 -8.60
CA GLN A 80 0.14 14.62 -7.19
C GLN A 80 -0.88 13.71 -6.48
N LYS A 81 -1.83 13.10 -7.21
CA LYS A 81 -2.81 12.14 -6.65
C LYS A 81 -2.18 10.86 -6.09
N ILE A 82 -1.04 10.42 -6.66
CA ILE A 82 -0.29 9.26 -6.18
C ILE A 82 0.97 9.68 -5.40
N ARG A 83 1.17 10.98 -5.19
CA ARG A 83 2.16 11.47 -4.25
C ARG A 83 1.67 11.17 -2.84
N ARG A 84 2.41 10.35 -2.12
CA ARG A 84 2.07 10.04 -0.73
C ARG A 84 2.93 10.90 0.18
N GLN A 85 2.30 11.84 0.88
CA GLN A 85 2.89 12.43 2.08
C GLN A 85 2.82 11.38 3.19
N GLU A 86 3.84 11.29 4.05
CA GLU A 86 3.89 10.32 5.16
C GLU A 86 2.83 10.61 6.25
N LYS A 87 1.54 10.56 5.92
CA LYS A 87 0.50 10.44 6.94
C LYS A 87 0.48 8.99 7.40
N LYS A 88 1.38 8.67 8.34
CA LYS A 88 1.33 7.43 9.11
C LYS A 88 0.05 7.44 9.95
N ILE A 89 -1.03 6.90 9.42
CA ILE A 89 -2.21 6.59 10.24
C ILE A 89 -1.83 5.35 11.06
N GLU A 90 -1.36 5.58 12.29
CA GLU A 90 -1.07 4.51 13.24
C GLU A 90 -2.37 4.11 13.97
N ILE A 91 -3.30 3.49 13.24
CA ILE A 91 -4.64 3.16 13.75
C ILE A 91 -4.56 2.36 15.05
N GLY A 92 -3.61 1.42 15.15
CA GLY A 92 -3.40 0.62 16.36
C GLY A 92 -3.07 1.47 17.60
N LYS A 93 -2.28 2.54 17.46
CA LYS A 93 -1.98 3.45 18.59
C LYS A 93 -3.16 4.34 18.95
N LEU A 94 -4.01 4.67 17.97
CA LEU A 94 -5.23 5.42 18.21
C LEU A 94 -6.21 4.57 19.01
N LEU A 95 -6.42 3.32 18.56
CA LEU A 95 -7.31 2.35 19.20
C LEU A 95 -6.82 1.97 20.60
N SER A 96 -5.52 1.78 20.81
CA SER A 96 -4.99 1.35 22.13
C SER A 96 -5.20 2.35 23.26
N LYS A 97 -5.56 3.60 22.95
CA LYS A 97 -5.84 4.66 23.94
C LYS A 97 -7.34 4.90 24.14
N MET A 98 -8.20 4.21 23.41
CA MET A 98 -9.65 4.42 23.48
C MET A 98 -10.27 3.61 24.64
N PRO A 99 -11.32 4.13 25.30
CA PRO A 99 -12.12 3.36 26.23
C PRO A 99 -12.78 2.16 25.54
N LEU A 100 -12.99 1.07 26.29
CA LEU A 100 -13.54 -0.19 25.77
C LEU A 100 -14.88 0.00 25.05
N GLN A 101 -15.78 0.82 25.60
CA GLN A 101 -17.08 1.12 24.99
C GLN A 101 -16.96 1.70 23.56
N LYS A 102 -15.92 2.51 23.31
CA LYS A 102 -15.67 3.08 21.97
C LYS A 102 -15.04 2.08 21.02
N LEU A 103 -14.27 1.12 21.54
CA LEU A 103 -13.75 0.02 20.74
C LEU A 103 -14.88 -0.89 20.24
N GLU A 104 -15.87 -1.20 21.08
CA GLU A 104 -17.06 -1.96 20.68
C GLU A 104 -17.91 -1.24 19.62
N GLU A 105 -18.01 0.09 19.69
CA GLU A 105 -18.70 0.89 18.68
C GLU A 105 -17.98 0.82 17.33
N ILE A 106 -16.64 0.93 17.34
CA ILE A 106 -15.81 0.79 16.14
C ILE A 106 -15.93 -0.62 15.55
N GLU A 107 -15.94 -1.66 16.39
CA GLU A 107 -16.13 -3.04 15.93
C GLU A 107 -17.44 -3.19 15.15
N ARG A 108 -18.55 -2.68 15.70
CA ARG A 108 -19.86 -2.69 15.03
C ARG A 108 -19.82 -1.92 13.70
N MET A 109 -19.14 -0.77 13.65
CA MET A 109 -18.97 -0.03 12.40
C MET A 109 -18.20 -0.84 11.35
N LEU A 110 -17.12 -1.51 11.74
CA LEU A 110 -16.31 -2.31 10.82
C LEU A 110 -17.06 -3.52 10.28
N GLN A 111 -17.89 -4.18 11.10
CA GLN A 111 -18.74 -5.28 10.66
C GLN A 111 -19.78 -4.86 9.60
N SER A 112 -20.13 -3.57 9.52
CA SER A 112 -21.08 -3.08 8.51
C SER A 112 -20.45 -2.80 7.14
N VAL A 113 -19.11 -2.81 7.04
CA VAL A 113 -18.36 -2.49 5.81
C VAL A 113 -17.61 -3.71 5.26
N ALA A 114 -17.46 -4.77 6.06
CA ALA A 114 -16.84 -6.03 5.69
C ALA A 114 -17.83 -6.99 5.01
#